data_AF-A0A9D2QJ08-F1
#
_entry.id   AF-A0A9D2QJ08-F1
#
_cell.length_a   1.000
_cell.length_b   1.000
_cell.length_c   1.000
_cell.angle_alpha   90.00
_cell.angle_beta   90.00
_cell.angle_gamma   90.00
#
_symmetry.space_group_name_H-M   'P 1'
#
loop_
_entity.id
_entity.type
_entity.pdbx_description
1 polymer ?
#
loop_
_entity_poly.entity_id
_entity_poly.type
_entity_poly.pdbx_seq_one_letter_code
_entity_poly.pdbx_strand_id
1 'polypeptide(L)'
;MSSELWKYCGPQQEKEFLLSLNLLPSGMRERMSGEAQLALLYSLSNHTQRHYRETRIPKKGGGSRRLLVPDGLLKGVQRNILHHCLDGRSISAHACAYRRGRSPIDNAAPHAGGDKDKLLLKMDIRNFFDSILFPRVYGAAFPESLFPPAAAGLLTHLCCCYDPLPQGAPTSPAISNLVMRPFDEYIGKWCEARQITYTRYCDDLAFSGVFDAGEVYRKVRGMLEAMGF
;
A
#
# COMPACT_ATOMS: atom_id res chain seq x y z
N MET A 1 20.32 -4.63 -10.72
CA MET A 1 20.50 -4.37 -12.16
C MET A 1 19.23 -3.74 -12.74
N SER A 2 18.96 -2.45 -12.48
CA SER A 2 17.72 -1.77 -12.95
C SER A 2 17.93 -0.34 -13.48
N SER A 3 19.16 0.20 -13.47
CA SER A 3 19.38 1.62 -13.82
C SER A 3 19.53 1.89 -15.33
N GLU A 4 19.47 0.87 -16.19
CA GLU A 4 19.73 1.03 -17.63
C GLU A 4 18.47 1.37 -18.44
N LEU A 5 17.27 1.02 -17.96
CA LEU A 5 16.02 1.19 -18.73
C LEU A 5 15.71 2.67 -19.01
N TRP A 6 15.98 3.54 -18.04
CA TRP A 6 15.76 4.99 -18.14
C TRP A 6 17.02 5.79 -18.47
N LYS A 7 18.12 5.08 -18.79
CA LYS A 7 19.40 5.58 -19.35
C LYS A 7 19.24 6.81 -20.25
N TYR A 8 18.28 6.68 -21.16
CA TYR A 8 18.05 7.57 -22.29
C TYR A 8 16.68 8.24 -22.25
N CYS A 9 15.98 8.17 -21.10
CA CYS A 9 14.72 8.88 -20.91
C CYS A 9 15.03 10.36 -20.71
N GLY A 10 14.82 11.16 -21.76
CA GLY A 10 14.97 12.60 -21.69
C GLY A 10 13.75 13.25 -21.02
N PRO A 11 13.86 14.55 -20.65
CA PRO A 11 12.77 15.29 -19.99
C PRO A 11 11.45 15.29 -20.78
N GLN A 12 11.51 15.16 -22.11
CA GLN A 12 10.33 15.11 -22.95
C GLN A 12 9.62 13.75 -22.86
N GLN A 13 10.37 12.64 -22.91
CA GLN A 13 9.79 11.30 -22.75
C GLN A 13 9.18 11.10 -21.35
N GLU A 14 9.77 11.69 -20.31
CA GLU A 14 9.19 11.66 -18.96
C GLU A 14 7.84 12.37 -18.88
N LYS A 15 7.72 13.54 -19.53
CA LYS A 15 6.45 14.29 -19.62
C LYS A 15 5.39 13.51 -20.38
N GLU A 16 5.75 12.93 -21.51
CA GLU A 16 4.87 12.09 -22.32
C GLU A 16 4.40 10.86 -21.54
N PHE A 17 5.33 10.22 -20.80
CA PHE A 17 5.00 9.12 -19.90
C PHE A 17 3.97 9.55 -18.85
N LEU A 18 4.21 10.65 -18.13
CA LEU A 18 3.28 11.16 -17.11
C LEU A 18 1.90 11.49 -17.68
N LEU A 19 1.83 12.11 -18.85
CA LEU A 19 0.58 12.40 -19.53
C LEU A 19 -0.16 11.12 -19.95
N SER A 20 0.57 10.10 -20.40
CA SER A 20 0.00 8.81 -20.81
C SER A 20 -0.69 8.06 -19.66
N LEU A 21 -0.33 8.34 -18.40
CA LEU A 21 -0.96 7.74 -17.22
C LEU A 21 -2.38 8.26 -16.95
N ASN A 22 -2.82 9.32 -17.64
CA ASN A 22 -4.19 9.84 -17.54
C ASN A 22 -4.64 10.16 -16.11
N LEU A 23 -3.77 10.80 -15.34
CA LEU A 23 -3.96 10.97 -13.90
C LEU A 23 -5.08 11.94 -13.52
N LEU A 24 -5.39 12.96 -14.34
CA LEU A 24 -6.48 13.90 -14.03
C LEU A 24 -7.86 13.33 -14.39
N PRO A 25 -8.94 13.73 -13.69
CA PRO A 25 -10.30 13.35 -14.07
C PRO A 25 -10.62 13.71 -15.54
N SER A 26 -11.32 12.82 -16.26
CA SER A 26 -11.53 12.93 -17.72
C SER A 26 -12.04 14.30 -18.17
N GLY A 27 -13.09 14.82 -17.53
CA GLY A 27 -13.68 16.12 -17.89
C GLY A 27 -12.76 17.33 -17.66
N MET A 28 -11.74 17.21 -16.81
CA MET A 28 -10.71 18.23 -16.61
C MET A 28 -9.57 18.05 -17.63
N ARG A 29 -9.09 16.80 -17.76
CA ARG A 29 -8.02 16.41 -18.70
C ARG A 29 -8.33 16.84 -20.14
N GLU A 30 -9.55 16.61 -20.61
CA GLU A 30 -9.98 16.92 -21.99
C GLU A 30 -10.05 18.42 -22.29
N ARG A 31 -10.04 19.28 -21.27
CA ARG A 31 -10.13 20.74 -21.40
C ARG A 31 -8.79 21.45 -21.17
N MET A 32 -7.72 20.71 -20.88
CA MET A 32 -6.41 21.25 -20.50
C MET A 32 -5.32 20.79 -21.47
N SER A 33 -4.39 21.69 -21.83
CA SER A 33 -3.17 21.30 -22.54
C SER A 33 -2.31 20.38 -21.68
N GLY A 34 -1.42 19.59 -22.30
CA GLY A 34 -0.52 18.70 -21.56
C GLY A 34 0.34 19.45 -20.54
N GLU A 35 0.83 20.65 -20.89
CA GLU A 35 1.61 21.49 -19.98
C GLU A 35 0.79 21.94 -18.77
N ALA A 36 -0.47 22.33 -18.98
CA ALA A 36 -1.37 22.71 -17.90
C ALA A 36 -1.69 21.53 -16.97
N GLN A 37 -1.85 20.32 -17.54
CA GLN A 37 -2.08 19.11 -16.76
C GLN A 37 -0.86 18.77 -15.88
N LEU A 38 0.34 18.81 -16.46
CA LEU A 38 1.59 18.57 -15.72
C LEU A 38 1.79 19.61 -14.63
N ALA A 39 1.58 20.90 -14.93
CA ALA A 39 1.70 21.98 -13.95
C ALA A 39 0.76 21.76 -12.76
N LEU A 40 -0.47 21.30 -13.00
CA LEU A 40 -1.42 20.96 -11.93
C LEU A 40 -0.93 19.77 -11.11
N LEU A 41 -0.47 18.69 -11.73
CA LEU A 41 0.04 17.51 -11.03
C LEU A 41 1.25 17.84 -10.15
N TYR A 42 2.20 18.63 -10.65
CA TYR A 42 3.34 19.10 -9.85
C TYR A 42 2.91 20.05 -8.72
N SER A 43 1.91 20.90 -8.95
CA SER A 43 1.37 21.77 -7.91
C SER A 43 0.72 20.96 -6.78
N LEU A 44 -0.04 19.92 -7.13
CA LEU A 44 -0.60 18.95 -6.19
C LEU A 44 0.50 18.23 -5.41
N SER A 45 1.51 17.66 -6.10
CA SER A 45 2.57 16.88 -5.45
C SER A 45 3.43 17.71 -4.50
N ASN A 46 3.67 18.98 -4.83
CA ASN A 46 4.46 19.90 -4.00
C ASN A 46 3.70 20.42 -2.76
N HIS A 47 2.37 20.29 -2.77
CA HIS A 47 1.51 20.79 -1.70
C HIS A 47 0.50 19.75 -1.22
N THR A 48 0.83 18.46 -1.32
CA THR A 48 -0.09 17.35 -1.06
C THR A 48 -0.84 17.50 0.26
N GLN A 49 -0.16 17.93 1.33
CA GLN A 49 -0.73 18.17 2.65
C GLN A 49 -1.92 19.12 2.68
N ARG A 50 -1.96 20.13 1.78
CA ARG A 50 -3.07 21.10 1.70
C ARG A 50 -4.34 20.47 1.13
N HIS A 51 -4.21 19.34 0.46
CA HIS A 51 -5.30 18.58 -0.14
C HIS A 51 -5.83 17.48 0.78
N TYR A 52 -5.36 17.40 2.03
CA TYR A 52 -5.89 16.48 3.03
C TYR A 52 -6.60 17.23 4.15
N ARG A 53 -7.73 16.70 4.59
CA ARG A 53 -8.38 17.11 5.83
C ARG A 53 -8.25 16.01 6.88
N GLU A 54 -8.02 16.41 8.12
CA GLU A 54 -8.14 15.49 9.24
C GLU A 54 -9.62 15.20 9.52
N THR A 55 -9.95 13.93 9.74
CA THR A 55 -11.27 13.49 10.18
C THR A 55 -11.09 12.45 11.27
N ARG A 56 -11.97 12.43 12.27
CA ARG A 56 -11.93 11.47 13.38
C ARG A 56 -13.13 10.55 13.32
N ILE A 57 -12.89 9.25 13.40
CA ILE A 57 -13.94 8.23 13.47
C ILE A 57 -13.89 7.57 14.85
N PRO A 58 -15.03 7.40 15.55
CA PRO A 58 -15.07 6.67 16.81
C PRO A 58 -14.67 5.20 16.62
N LYS A 59 -13.83 4.66 17.51
CA LYS A 59 -13.53 3.23 17.56
C LYS A 59 -14.64 2.50 18.33
N LYS A 60 -14.94 1.24 17.96
CA LYS A 60 -15.91 0.39 18.67
C LYS A 60 -15.57 0.17 20.15
N GLY A 61 -14.29 0.16 20.51
CA GLY A 61 -13.79 -0.02 21.88
C GLY A 61 -13.49 1.28 22.64
N GLY A 62 -13.95 2.43 22.14
CA GLY A 62 -13.63 3.75 22.71
C GLY A 62 -12.39 4.40 22.09
N GLY A 63 -12.30 5.72 22.21
CA GLY A 63 -11.28 6.55 21.53
C GLY A 63 -11.64 6.89 20.08
N SER A 64 -10.71 7.55 19.38
CA SER A 64 -10.90 7.97 17.97
C SER A 64 -9.76 7.48 17.08
N ARG A 65 -10.09 7.18 15.82
CA ARG A 65 -9.14 6.94 14.73
C ARG A 65 -9.02 8.23 13.93
N ARG A 66 -7.80 8.77 13.87
CA ARG A 66 -7.44 9.87 12.98
C ARG A 66 -7.35 9.35 11.56
N LEU A 67 -8.00 10.02 10.63
CA LEU A 67 -7.92 9.79 9.19
C LEU A 67 -7.49 11.06 8.50
N LEU A 68 -6.74 10.91 7.42
CA LEU A 68 -6.42 11.98 6.47
C LEU A 68 -7.17 11.68 5.18
N VAL A 69 -8.22 12.45 4.92
CA VAL A 69 -9.09 12.27 3.76
C VAL A 69 -8.71 13.30 2.68
N PRO A 70 -8.35 12.86 1.46
CA PRO A 70 -8.02 13.77 0.37
C PRO A 70 -9.27 14.50 -0.14
N ASP A 71 -9.08 15.72 -0.64
CA ASP A 71 -10.13 16.47 -1.33
C ASP A 71 -10.56 15.81 -2.65
N GLY A 72 -11.60 16.36 -3.29
CA GLY A 72 -12.18 15.75 -4.49
C GLY A 72 -11.19 15.61 -5.66
N LEU A 73 -10.29 16.57 -5.83
CA LEU A 73 -9.32 16.60 -6.92
C LEU A 73 -8.23 15.55 -6.70
N LEU A 74 -7.55 15.59 -5.54
CA LEU A 74 -6.51 14.63 -5.23
C LEU A 74 -7.08 13.21 -5.14
N LYS A 75 -8.29 13.04 -4.61
CA LYS A 75 -8.97 11.74 -4.59
C LYS A 75 -9.25 11.21 -6.00
N GLY A 76 -9.59 12.08 -6.95
CA GLY A 76 -9.74 11.74 -8.37
C GLY A 76 -8.43 11.24 -8.96
N VAL A 77 -7.35 11.99 -8.73
CA VAL A 77 -5.99 11.62 -9.17
C VAL A 77 -5.55 10.28 -8.59
N GLN A 78 -5.72 10.08 -7.29
CA GLN A 78 -5.36 8.83 -6.62
C GLN A 78 -6.16 7.63 -7.11
N ARG A 79 -7.43 7.80 -7.49
CA ARG A 79 -8.20 6.72 -8.13
C ARG A 79 -7.63 6.37 -9.50
N ASN A 80 -7.20 7.36 -10.29
CA ASN A 80 -6.55 7.09 -11.56
C ASN A 80 -5.19 6.43 -11.37
N ILE A 81 -4.42 6.80 -10.34
CA ILE A 81 -3.18 6.07 -9.96
C ILE A 81 -3.51 4.62 -9.61
N LEU A 82 -4.55 4.37 -8.81
CA LEU A 82 -4.98 3.02 -8.48
C LEU A 82 -5.28 2.22 -9.76
N HIS A 83 -6.08 2.78 -10.67
CA HIS A 83 -6.51 2.10 -11.89
C HIS A 83 -5.42 1.91 -12.95
N HIS A 84 -4.55 2.90 -13.16
CA HIS A 84 -3.58 2.87 -14.26
C HIS A 84 -2.20 2.40 -13.83
N CYS A 85 -1.85 2.51 -12.54
CA CYS A 85 -0.51 2.19 -12.05
C CYS A 85 -0.47 0.98 -11.10
N LEU A 86 -1.53 0.73 -10.33
CA LEU A 86 -1.51 -0.25 -9.24
C LEU A 86 -2.41 -1.48 -9.48
N ASP A 87 -3.49 -1.32 -10.23
CA ASP A 87 -4.39 -2.42 -10.58
C ASP A 87 -3.62 -3.49 -11.39
N GLY A 88 -3.91 -4.75 -11.09
CA GLY A 88 -3.23 -5.89 -11.72
C GLY A 88 -1.85 -6.23 -11.15
N ARG A 89 -1.30 -5.42 -10.23
CA ARG A 89 -0.02 -5.76 -9.57
C ARG A 89 -0.18 -6.98 -8.66
N SER A 90 0.79 -7.89 -8.75
CA SER A 90 0.81 -9.10 -7.93
C SER A 90 1.06 -8.76 -6.47
N ILE A 91 0.13 -9.17 -5.60
CA ILE A 91 0.23 -9.13 -4.14
C ILE A 91 0.42 -10.55 -3.60
N SER A 92 0.81 -10.67 -2.33
CA SER A 92 0.96 -11.99 -1.70
C SER A 92 -0.36 -12.76 -1.65
N ALA A 93 -0.30 -14.08 -1.81
CA ALA A 93 -1.43 -14.97 -1.63
C ALA A 93 -2.00 -14.94 -0.19
N HIS A 94 -1.13 -14.64 0.79
CA HIS A 94 -1.49 -14.54 2.22
C HIS A 94 -2.19 -13.21 2.57
N ALA A 95 -2.10 -12.20 1.70
CA ALA A 95 -2.82 -10.95 1.89
C ALA A 95 -4.28 -11.14 1.49
N CYS A 96 -5.19 -10.97 2.45
CA CYS A 96 -6.63 -11.16 2.26
C CYS A 96 -7.40 -9.84 2.14
N ALA A 97 -6.90 -8.76 2.76
CA ALA A 97 -7.54 -7.45 2.70
C ALA A 97 -7.41 -6.79 1.33
N TYR A 98 -8.40 -5.95 1.00
CA TYR A 98 -8.39 -5.06 -0.18
C TYR A 98 -8.31 -5.79 -1.52
N ARG A 99 -8.84 -7.01 -1.57
CA ARG A 99 -8.91 -7.82 -2.78
C ARG A 99 -10.32 -7.84 -3.32
N ARG A 100 -10.46 -7.60 -4.62
CA ARG A 100 -11.74 -7.74 -5.31
C ARG A 100 -12.25 -9.17 -5.16
N GLY A 101 -13.51 -9.33 -4.74
CA GLY A 101 -14.13 -10.64 -4.55
C GLY A 101 -13.68 -11.42 -3.31
N ARG A 102 -12.89 -10.81 -2.40
CA ARG A 102 -12.59 -11.38 -1.08
C ARG A 102 -13.33 -10.64 0.01
N SER A 103 -13.66 -11.37 1.06
CA SER A 103 -14.36 -10.89 2.25
C SER A 103 -13.52 -11.12 3.50
N PRO A 104 -13.87 -10.48 4.64
CA PRO A 104 -13.28 -10.84 5.94
C PRO A 104 -13.44 -12.33 6.29
N ILE A 105 -14.46 -13.00 5.76
CA ILE A 105 -14.71 -14.43 5.99
C ILE A 105 -13.62 -15.25 5.29
N ASP A 106 -13.17 -14.87 4.10
CA ASP A 106 -12.07 -15.54 3.40
C ASP A 106 -10.77 -15.52 4.20
N ASN A 107 -10.55 -14.48 5.01
CA ASN A 107 -9.41 -14.41 5.92
C ASN A 107 -9.57 -15.33 7.13
N ALA A 108 -10.78 -15.43 7.69
CA ALA A 108 -11.04 -16.21 8.88
C ALA A 108 -11.17 -17.72 8.60
N ALA A 109 -11.70 -18.09 7.42
CA ALA A 109 -12.00 -19.47 7.06
C ALA A 109 -10.80 -20.44 7.17
N PRO A 110 -9.57 -20.09 6.74
CA PRO A 110 -8.40 -20.96 6.91
C PRO A 110 -8.04 -21.27 8.37
N HIS A 111 -8.49 -20.42 9.29
CA HIS A 111 -8.22 -20.55 10.73
C HIS A 111 -9.37 -21.21 11.49
N ALA A 112 -10.54 -21.38 10.87
CA ALA A 112 -11.71 -21.97 11.50
C ALA A 112 -11.50 -23.47 11.78
N GLY A 113 -12.08 -23.94 12.89
CA GLY A 113 -12.01 -25.32 13.34
C GLY A 113 -10.59 -25.77 13.74
N GLY A 114 -10.49 -27.03 14.16
CA GLY A 114 -9.23 -27.68 14.53
C GLY A 114 -9.33 -28.51 15.80
N ASP A 115 -8.28 -29.29 16.03
CA ASP A 115 -8.14 -30.13 17.22
C ASP A 115 -7.87 -29.28 18.47
N LYS A 116 -8.05 -29.88 19.66
CA LYS A 116 -7.91 -29.18 20.96
C LYS A 116 -6.54 -28.54 21.17
N ASP A 117 -5.50 -29.05 20.51
CA ASP A 117 -4.12 -28.57 20.64
C ASP A 117 -3.77 -27.44 19.67
N LYS A 118 -4.71 -27.06 18.78
CA LYS A 118 -4.51 -25.98 17.81
C LYS A 118 -4.60 -24.63 18.50
N LEU A 119 -3.56 -23.83 18.36
CA LEU A 119 -3.52 -22.45 18.82
C LEU A 119 -3.96 -21.50 17.70
N LEU A 120 -4.58 -20.39 18.09
CA LEU A 120 -4.81 -19.22 17.23
C LEU A 120 -4.06 -18.03 17.84
N LEU A 121 -3.01 -17.58 17.17
CA LEU A 121 -2.26 -16.38 17.53
C LEU A 121 -2.67 -15.24 16.60
N LYS A 122 -3.18 -14.15 17.19
CA LYS A 122 -3.43 -12.89 16.50
C LYS A 122 -2.38 -11.85 16.89
N MET A 123 -1.85 -11.15 15.92
CA MET A 123 -0.95 -10.02 16.12
C MET A 123 -1.46 -8.81 15.33
N ASP A 124 -1.16 -7.60 15.81
CA ASP A 124 -1.54 -6.34 15.18
C ASP A 124 -0.31 -5.45 15.02
N ILE A 125 -0.14 -4.85 13.85
CA ILE A 125 0.97 -3.94 13.58
C ILE A 125 0.59 -2.54 14.03
N ARG A 126 1.22 -2.07 15.12
CA ARG A 126 0.99 -0.74 15.66
C ARG A 126 1.30 0.34 14.61
N ASN A 127 0.40 1.31 14.47
CA ASN A 127 0.54 2.46 13.57
C ASN A 127 0.86 2.06 12.12
N PHE A 128 0.35 0.92 11.65
CA PHE A 128 0.68 0.29 10.37
C PHE A 128 0.88 1.25 9.18
N PHE A 129 -0.10 2.12 8.91
CA PHE A 129 -0.01 3.09 7.81
C PHE A 129 1.03 4.19 8.06
N ASP A 130 1.15 4.66 9.30
CA ASP A 130 2.12 5.70 9.66
C ASP A 130 3.57 5.16 9.64
N SER A 131 3.75 3.83 9.76
CA SER A 131 5.04 3.16 9.62
C SER A 131 5.45 2.91 8.15
N ILE A 132 4.55 3.14 7.17
CA ILE A 132 4.86 3.01 5.74
C ILE A 132 5.28 4.38 5.20
N LEU A 133 6.60 4.62 5.19
CA LEU A 133 7.20 5.88 4.79
C LEU A 133 7.45 5.98 3.28
N PHE A 134 7.71 7.20 2.80
CA PHE A 134 7.92 7.52 1.39
C PHE A 134 8.86 6.56 0.64
N PRO A 135 10.06 6.19 1.15
CA PRO A 135 10.96 5.31 0.40
C PRO A 135 10.38 3.91 0.13
N ARG A 136 9.55 3.39 1.05
CA ARG A 136 8.88 2.09 0.85
C ARG A 136 7.76 2.20 -0.16
N VAL A 137 7.00 3.29 -0.13
CA VAL A 137 5.98 3.55 -1.14
C VAL A 137 6.63 3.67 -2.51
N TYR A 138 7.69 4.45 -2.66
CA TYR A 138 8.45 4.58 -3.90
C TYR A 138 8.93 3.21 -4.43
N GLY A 139 9.69 2.47 -3.62
CA GLY A 139 10.28 1.21 -4.05
C GLY A 139 9.27 0.10 -4.32
N ALA A 140 8.21 0.01 -3.51
CA ALA A 140 7.20 -1.04 -3.66
C ALA A 140 6.15 -0.70 -4.71
N ALA A 141 5.61 0.52 -4.70
CA ALA A 141 4.48 0.95 -5.52
C ALA A 141 4.90 1.46 -6.91
N PHE A 142 6.06 2.12 -7.00
CA PHE A 142 6.53 2.76 -8.22
C PHE A 142 8.01 2.41 -8.53
N PRO A 143 8.35 1.11 -8.65
CA PRO A 143 9.73 0.71 -8.86
C PRO A 143 10.28 1.19 -10.21
N GLU A 144 11.60 1.43 -10.26
CA GLU A 144 12.31 1.84 -11.48
C GLU A 144 12.22 0.82 -12.62
N SER A 145 11.81 -0.42 -12.37
CA SER A 145 11.52 -1.38 -13.44
C SER A 145 10.25 -1.06 -14.24
N LEU A 146 9.39 -0.17 -13.73
CA LEU A 146 8.08 0.17 -14.31
C LEU A 146 7.90 1.67 -14.56
N PHE A 147 8.54 2.52 -13.74
CA PHE A 147 8.33 3.97 -13.77
C PHE A 147 9.67 4.71 -13.90
N PRO A 148 9.77 5.73 -14.76
CA PRO A 148 10.89 6.67 -14.76
C PRO A 148 11.03 7.33 -13.37
N PRO A 149 12.25 7.65 -12.90
CA PRO A 149 12.45 8.20 -11.55
C PRO A 149 11.62 9.46 -11.25
N ALA A 150 11.54 10.40 -12.20
CA ALA A 150 10.74 11.62 -12.02
C ALA A 150 9.24 11.31 -11.85
N ALA A 151 8.71 10.37 -12.63
CA ALA A 151 7.33 9.94 -12.54
C ALA A 151 7.06 9.17 -11.24
N ALA A 152 7.97 8.26 -10.85
CA ALA A 152 7.88 7.52 -9.60
C ALA A 152 7.87 8.47 -8.38
N GLY A 153 8.72 9.51 -8.39
CA GLY A 153 8.74 10.53 -7.35
C GLY A 153 7.41 11.29 -7.25
N LEU A 154 6.89 11.79 -8.37
CA LEU A 154 5.62 12.49 -8.43
C LEU A 154 4.46 11.60 -7.94
N LEU A 155 4.37 10.36 -8.42
CA LEU A 155 3.33 9.41 -8.02
C LEU A 155 3.38 9.09 -6.52
N THR A 156 4.59 8.95 -5.97
CA THR A 156 4.81 8.72 -4.54
C THR A 156 4.33 9.93 -3.72
N HIS A 157 4.70 11.16 -4.12
CA HIS A 157 4.25 12.39 -3.45
C HIS A 157 2.73 12.57 -3.48
N LEU A 158 2.07 12.14 -4.55
CA LEU A 158 0.61 12.18 -4.65
C LEU A 158 -0.07 11.12 -3.76
N CYS A 159 0.65 10.09 -3.33
CA CYS A 159 0.12 9.01 -2.48
C CYS A 159 0.44 9.19 -0.99
N CYS A 160 1.52 9.89 -0.64
CA CYS A 160 1.92 10.16 0.75
C CYS A 160 1.40 11.51 1.28
N CYS A 161 1.36 11.67 2.60
CA CYS A 161 1.08 12.95 3.26
C CYS A 161 1.96 13.10 4.50
N TYR A 162 2.74 14.19 4.57
CA TYR A 162 3.75 14.42 5.63
C TYR A 162 4.81 13.30 5.78
N ASP A 163 5.12 12.58 4.70
CA ASP A 163 5.99 11.37 4.62
C ASP A 163 5.24 10.01 4.60
N PRO A 164 4.38 9.65 5.58
CA PRO A 164 3.75 8.34 5.59
C PRO A 164 2.58 8.21 4.61
N LEU A 165 2.16 6.96 4.43
CA LEU A 165 0.97 6.59 3.70
C LEU A 165 -0.30 6.95 4.52
N PRO A 166 -1.18 7.85 4.06
CA PRO A 166 -2.29 8.34 4.86
C PRO A 166 -3.43 7.33 4.96
N GLN A 167 -4.03 7.23 6.14
CA GLN A 167 -5.28 6.49 6.35
C GLN A 167 -6.46 7.29 5.79
N GLY A 168 -6.98 6.89 4.63
CA GLY A 168 -8.14 7.51 3.99
C GLY A 168 -7.98 7.79 2.49
N ALA A 169 -6.76 7.71 1.96
CA ALA A 169 -6.53 7.83 0.53
C ALA A 169 -6.94 6.54 -0.22
N PRO A 170 -7.47 6.64 -1.46
CA PRO A 170 -7.87 5.49 -2.27
C PRO A 170 -6.73 4.53 -2.61
N THR A 171 -5.49 5.01 -2.69
CA THR A 171 -4.30 4.21 -3.06
C THR A 171 -3.71 3.45 -1.88
N SER A 172 -3.85 3.98 -0.64
CA SER A 172 -3.21 3.42 0.56
C SER A 172 -3.47 1.91 0.77
N PRO A 173 -4.68 1.38 0.58
CA PRO A 173 -4.94 -0.04 0.74
C PRO A 173 -4.16 -0.94 -0.24
N ALA A 174 -4.04 -0.52 -1.50
CA ALA A 174 -3.29 -1.28 -2.51
C ALA A 174 -1.79 -1.18 -2.26
N ILE A 175 -1.30 0.02 -1.96
CA ILE A 175 0.12 0.28 -1.68
C ILE A 175 0.60 -0.50 -0.46
N SER A 176 -0.19 -0.55 0.63
CA SER A 176 0.22 -1.27 1.84
C SER A 176 0.39 -2.78 1.60
N ASN A 177 -0.45 -3.37 0.74
CA ASN A 177 -0.28 -4.76 0.31
C ASN A 177 0.97 -4.99 -0.55
N LEU A 178 1.35 -4.03 -1.40
CA LEU A 178 2.58 -4.10 -2.19
C LEU A 178 3.82 -3.98 -1.30
N VAL A 179 3.79 -3.08 -0.31
CA VAL A 179 4.87 -2.91 0.68
C VAL A 179 5.05 -4.17 1.54
N MET A 180 3.95 -4.80 1.95
CA MET A 180 3.98 -5.99 2.80
C MET A 180 4.18 -7.31 2.03
N ARG A 181 4.21 -7.28 0.70
CA ARG A 181 4.36 -8.50 -0.09
C ARG A 181 5.64 -9.30 0.25
N PRO A 182 6.84 -8.70 0.36
CA PRO A 182 8.05 -9.45 0.73
C PRO A 182 7.95 -10.06 2.13
N PHE A 183 7.33 -9.34 3.07
CA PHE A 183 7.05 -9.87 4.42
C PHE A 183 6.16 -11.11 4.33
N ASP A 184 5.04 -10.99 3.63
CA ASP A 184 4.05 -12.06 3.55
C ASP A 184 4.59 -13.30 2.84
N GLU A 185 5.37 -13.14 1.77
CA GLU A 185 6.00 -14.25 1.05
C GLU A 185 7.04 -14.96 1.92
N TYR A 186 7.80 -14.20 2.71
CA TYR A 186 8.83 -14.75 3.61
C TYR A 186 8.22 -15.49 4.80
N ILE A 187 7.31 -14.83 5.53
CA ILE A 187 6.62 -15.41 6.68
C ILE A 187 5.73 -16.57 6.25
N GLY A 188 5.02 -16.44 5.12
CA GLY A 188 4.21 -17.50 4.54
C GLY A 188 5.01 -18.78 4.29
N LYS A 189 6.16 -18.69 3.62
CA LYS A 189 7.05 -19.85 3.40
C LYS A 189 7.57 -20.45 4.70
N TRP A 190 7.94 -19.59 5.66
CA TRP A 190 8.43 -20.06 6.97
C TRP A 190 7.35 -20.82 7.75
N CYS A 191 6.11 -20.34 7.69
CA CYS A 191 4.93 -20.96 8.29
C CYS A 191 4.55 -22.26 7.57
N GLU A 192 4.56 -22.29 6.24
CA GLU A 192 4.26 -23.48 5.43
C GLU A 192 5.18 -24.65 5.77
N ALA A 193 6.49 -24.40 5.88
CA ALA A 193 7.48 -25.39 6.30
C ALA A 193 7.26 -25.95 7.72
N ARG A 194 6.39 -25.32 8.52
CA ARG A 194 6.03 -25.69 9.89
C ARG A 194 4.57 -26.09 10.04
N GLN A 195 3.84 -26.22 8.93
CA GLN A 195 2.40 -26.51 8.93
C GLN A 195 1.57 -25.49 9.73
N ILE A 196 2.01 -24.22 9.74
CA ILE A 196 1.29 -23.11 10.34
C ILE A 196 0.50 -22.40 9.25
N THR A 197 -0.82 -22.28 9.43
CA THR A 197 -1.64 -21.45 8.54
C THR A 197 -1.39 -19.98 8.88
N TYR A 198 -1.04 -19.17 7.89
CA TYR A 198 -0.82 -17.72 8.02
C TYR A 198 -1.65 -16.93 7.01
N THR A 199 -2.34 -15.90 7.51
CA THR A 199 -2.96 -14.85 6.68
C THR A 199 -2.74 -13.46 7.28
N ARG A 200 -2.83 -12.44 6.42
CA ARG A 200 -2.82 -11.03 6.81
C ARG A 200 -4.03 -10.30 6.27
N TYR A 201 -4.71 -9.56 7.14
CA TYR A 201 -5.81 -8.67 6.79
C TYR A 201 -5.47 -7.24 7.22
N CYS A 202 -4.95 -6.43 6.30
CA CYS A 202 -4.42 -5.10 6.61
C CYS A 202 -3.25 -5.21 7.61
N ASP A 203 -3.45 -4.74 8.84
CA ASP A 203 -2.54 -4.72 9.99
C ASP A 203 -2.70 -5.93 10.91
N ASP A 204 -3.81 -6.65 10.81
CA ASP A 204 -4.06 -7.91 11.52
C ASP A 204 -3.31 -9.08 10.86
N LEU A 205 -2.49 -9.78 11.65
CA LEU A 205 -1.85 -11.04 11.30
C LEU A 205 -2.53 -12.18 12.07
N ALA A 206 -2.81 -13.28 11.40
CA ALA A 206 -3.41 -14.47 12.01
C ALA A 206 -2.57 -15.72 11.70
N PHE A 207 -2.31 -16.50 12.75
CA PHE A 207 -1.55 -17.74 12.70
C PHE A 207 -2.33 -18.85 13.40
N SER A 208 -2.47 -20.02 12.77
CA SER A 208 -3.14 -21.14 13.42
C SER A 208 -2.50 -22.49 13.10
N GLY A 209 -2.42 -23.38 14.09
CA GLY A 209 -1.71 -24.66 13.99
C GLY A 209 -1.21 -25.12 15.36
N VAL A 210 -0.36 -26.15 15.38
CA VAL A 210 0.33 -26.62 16.58
C VAL A 210 1.75 -26.07 16.54
N PHE A 211 2.04 -25.04 17.34
CA PHE A 211 3.31 -24.31 17.31
C PHE A 211 3.60 -23.62 18.65
N ASP A 212 4.86 -23.18 18.84
CA ASP A 212 5.22 -22.27 19.94
C ASP A 212 4.90 -20.82 19.58
N ALA A 213 3.95 -20.20 20.29
CA ALA A 213 3.51 -18.83 20.00
C ALA A 213 4.62 -17.79 20.19
N GLY A 214 5.57 -18.05 21.10
CA GLY A 214 6.72 -17.18 21.33
C GLY A 214 7.73 -17.22 20.17
N GLU A 215 7.95 -18.38 19.54
CA GLU A 215 8.77 -18.52 18.33
C GLU A 215 8.17 -17.72 17.18
N VAL A 216 6.88 -17.90 16.91
CA VAL A 216 6.16 -17.16 15.85
C VAL A 216 6.24 -15.65 16.13
N TYR A 217 5.96 -15.23 17.37
CA TYR A 217 6.05 -13.82 17.76
C TYR A 217 7.44 -13.22 17.50
N ARG A 218 8.50 -13.88 17.98
CA ARG A 218 9.88 -13.39 17.78
C ARG A 218 10.26 -13.34 16.30
N LYS A 219 9.84 -14.35 15.53
CA LYS A 219 10.12 -14.43 14.09
C LYS A 219 9.45 -13.28 13.33
N VAL A 220 8.16 -13.08 13.57
CA VAL A 220 7.35 -12.02 12.96
C VAL A 220 7.88 -10.65 13.35
N ARG A 221 8.10 -10.42 14.65
CA ARG A 221 8.62 -9.16 15.18
C ARG A 221 9.97 -8.80 14.58
N GLY A 222 10.93 -9.73 14.56
CA GLY A 222 12.26 -9.48 14.01
C GLY A 222 12.23 -9.11 12.53
N MET A 223 11.33 -9.70 11.74
CA MET A 223 11.16 -9.34 10.33
C MET A 223 10.50 -7.96 10.16
N LEU A 224 9.47 -7.65 10.94
CA LEU A 224 8.83 -6.33 10.92
C LEU A 224 9.82 -5.23 11.31
N GLU A 225 10.60 -5.42 12.38
CA GLU A 225 11.64 -4.49 12.83
C GLU A 225 12.72 -4.29 11.75
N ALA A 226 13.17 -5.37 11.09
CA ALA A 226 14.13 -5.28 9.98
C ALA A 226 13.58 -4.54 8.76
N MET A 227 12.26 -4.59 8.55
CA MET A 227 11.60 -3.78 7.54
C MET A 227 11.35 -2.35 8.00
N GLY A 228 11.42 -2.06 9.30
CA GLY A 228 11.22 -0.77 9.96
C GLY A 228 9.76 -0.49 10.35
N PHE A 229 9.02 -1.52 10.74
CA PHE A 229 7.71 -1.40 11.39
C PHE A 229 7.83 -1.43 12.92
#